data_AF-A0A9D2XB09-F1
#
_entry.id   AF-A0A9D2XB09-F1
#
_cell.length_a   1.000
_cell.length_b   1.000
_cell.length_c   1.000
_cell.angle_alpha   90.00
_cell.angle_beta   90.00
_cell.angle_gamma   90.00
#
_symmetry.space_group_name_H-M   'P 1'
#
loop_
_entity.id
_entity.type
_entity.pdbx_description
1 polymer ?
#
loop_
_entity_poly.entity_id
_entity_poly.type
_entity_poly.pdbx_seq_one_letter_code
_entity_poly.pdbx_strand_id
1 'polypeptide(L)'
;MVVIPCPGSHTFTSNKTRTSWGVFRESNRRSAKTRAENAVSSDLVSQINNSSCANGCLMNPPQTTVNPATVTCERKWYTFWIVIKCTGRSTGESTVECRVMG
;
A
#
# COMPACT_ATOMS: atom_id res chain seq x y z
N MET A 1 5.00 9.45 -15.92
CA MET A 1 4.04 10.41 -15.37
C MET A 1 2.69 10.10 -15.97
N VAL A 2 1.68 9.83 -15.14
CA VAL A 2 0.31 9.53 -15.62
C VAL A 2 -0.44 10.84 -15.73
N VAL A 3 -0.99 11.14 -16.91
CA VAL A 3 -1.83 12.32 -17.14
C VAL A 3 -3.28 11.87 -17.26
N ILE A 4 -4.14 12.36 -16.38
CA ILE A 4 -5.56 11.99 -16.34
C ILE A 4 -6.33 12.98 -17.22
N PRO A 5 -7.10 12.51 -18.23
CA PRO A 5 -7.90 13.39 -19.08
C PRO A 5 -9.02 14.06 -18.27
N CYS A 6 -9.46 15.23 -18.73
CA CYS A 6 -10.56 15.96 -18.10
C CYS A 6 -11.77 16.11 -19.01
N PRO A 7 -12.99 15.87 -18.51
CA PRO A 7 -13.30 15.25 -17.21
C PRO A 7 -12.88 13.77 -17.18
N GLY A 8 -12.41 13.28 -16.03
CA GLY A 8 -11.99 11.88 -15.93
C GLY A 8 -11.54 11.47 -14.55
N SER A 9 -11.38 10.17 -14.37
CA SER A 9 -10.84 9.57 -13.16
C SER A 9 -9.82 8.50 -13.49
N HIS A 10 -8.91 8.25 -12.56
CA HIS A 10 -7.94 7.18 -12.67
C HIS A 10 -7.79 6.48 -11.32
N THR A 11 -7.78 5.16 -11.34
CA THR A 11 -7.59 4.33 -10.16
C THR A 11 -6.19 3.75 -10.17
N PHE A 12 -5.40 4.16 -9.19
CA PHE A 12 -4.10 3.58 -8.89
C PHE A 12 -4.29 2.35 -8.03
N THR A 13 -3.52 1.29 -8.29
CA THR A 13 -3.55 0.07 -7.48
C THR A 13 -2.15 -0.28 -7.02
N SER A 14 -2.04 -0.86 -5.84
CA SER A 14 -0.76 -1.30 -5.28
C SER A 14 -0.93 -2.57 -4.45
N ASN A 15 0.07 -3.45 -4.52
CA ASN A 15 0.14 -4.68 -3.75
C ASN A 15 1.56 -4.82 -3.21
N LYS A 16 1.71 -4.82 -1.88
CA LYS A 16 3.02 -4.90 -1.22
C LYS A 16 3.02 -5.99 -0.17
N THR A 17 4.17 -6.66 -0.07
CA THR A 17 4.44 -7.71 0.89
C THR A 17 5.61 -7.31 1.77
N ARG A 18 5.47 -7.44 3.09
CA ARG A 18 6.53 -7.15 4.07
C ARG A 18 6.65 -8.26 5.10
N THR A 19 7.89 -8.56 5.47
CA THR A 19 8.21 -9.61 6.44
C THR A 19 8.74 -9.03 7.75
N SER A 20 8.43 -9.69 8.86
CA SER A 20 9.03 -9.46 10.17
C SER A 20 9.58 -10.76 10.74
N TRP A 21 10.67 -10.66 11.49
CA TRP A 21 11.40 -11.79 12.07
C TRP A 21 11.64 -11.53 13.55
N GLY A 22 11.63 -12.59 14.35
CA GLY A 22 11.92 -12.52 15.78
C GLY A 22 11.45 -13.76 16.52
N VAL A 23 11.64 -13.79 17.83
CA VAL A 23 11.26 -14.94 18.67
C VAL A 23 9.76 -14.99 18.95
N PHE A 24 9.07 -13.84 18.96
CA PHE A 24 7.67 -13.72 19.34
C PHE A 24 6.71 -13.56 18.16
N ARG A 25 5.78 -14.52 17.99
CA ARG A 25 4.84 -14.56 16.86
C ARG A 25 3.96 -13.33 16.76
N GLU A 26 3.37 -12.90 17.86
CA GLU A 26 2.34 -11.85 17.85
C GLU A 26 2.94 -10.48 17.52
N SER A 27 4.09 -10.16 18.13
CA SER A 27 4.85 -8.95 17.80
C SER A 27 5.23 -8.93 16.31
N ASN A 28 5.78 -10.04 15.80
CA ASN A 28 6.15 -10.15 14.39
C ASN A 28 4.94 -10.01 13.45
N ARG A 29 3.78 -10.56 13.84
CA ARG A 29 2.53 -10.45 13.09
C ARG A 29 2.08 -8.99 12.98
N ARG A 30 2.06 -8.27 14.11
CA ARG A 30 1.71 -6.84 14.15
C ARG A 30 2.67 -6.02 13.30
N SER A 31 3.98 -6.22 13.46
CA SER A 31 4.98 -5.50 12.67
C SER A 31 4.88 -5.80 11.17
N ALA A 32 4.70 -7.05 10.78
CA ALA A 32 4.55 -7.43 9.37
C ALA A 32 3.28 -6.83 8.75
N LYS A 33 2.16 -6.83 9.49
CA LYS A 33 0.90 -6.19 9.09
C LYS A 33 1.09 -4.70 8.81
N THR A 34 1.52 -3.95 9.83
CA THR A 34 1.67 -2.50 9.74
C THR A 34 2.66 -2.09 8.66
N ARG A 35 3.76 -2.84 8.50
CA ARG A 35 4.73 -2.56 7.43
C ARG A 35 4.14 -2.79 6.04
N ALA A 36 3.30 -3.81 5.85
CA ALA A 36 2.67 -4.08 4.57
C ALA A 36 1.65 -2.99 4.21
N GLU A 37 0.79 -2.60 5.16
CA GLU A 37 -0.21 -1.53 4.99
C GLU A 37 0.45 -0.18 4.69
N ASN A 38 1.49 0.19 5.45
CA ASN A 38 2.23 1.42 5.22
C ASN A 38 2.96 1.42 3.86
N ALA A 39 3.46 0.26 3.42
CA ALA A 39 4.12 0.15 2.12
C ALA A 39 3.14 0.34 0.96
N VAL A 40 1.92 -0.19 1.06
CA VAL A 40 0.85 0.04 0.07
C VAL A 40 0.47 1.52 0.05
N SER A 41 0.18 2.10 1.22
CA SER A 41 -0.21 3.51 1.34
C SER A 41 0.86 4.44 0.75
N SER A 42 2.13 4.25 1.12
CA SER A 42 3.24 5.06 0.61
C SER A 42 3.43 4.93 -0.90
N ASP A 43 3.19 3.76 -1.47
CA ASP A 43 3.31 3.53 -2.91
C ASP A 43 2.17 4.23 -3.66
N LEU A 44 0.93 4.12 -3.18
CA LEU A 44 -0.23 4.82 -3.74
C LEU A 44 -0.03 6.34 -3.70
N VAL A 45 0.40 6.90 -2.57
CA VAL A 45 0.71 8.33 -2.45
C VAL A 45 1.80 8.74 -3.44
N SER A 46 2.84 7.92 -3.63
CA SER A 46 3.88 8.20 -4.61
C SER A 46 3.36 8.18 -6.05
N GLN A 47 2.52 7.20 -6.41
CA GLN A 47 1.90 7.13 -7.74
C GLN A 47 1.02 8.36 -8.01
N ILE A 48 0.22 8.77 -7.02
CA ILE A 48 -0.66 9.95 -7.10
C ILE A 48 0.16 11.24 -7.24
N ASN A 49 1.20 11.42 -6.43
CA ASN A 49 2.07 12.61 -6.52
C ASN A 49 2.84 12.68 -7.84
N ASN A 50 3.09 11.54 -8.47
CA ASN A 50 3.71 11.43 -9.80
C ASN A 50 2.67 11.47 -10.96
N SER A 51 1.41 11.75 -10.64
CA SER A 51 0.34 11.94 -11.60
C SER A 51 -0.10 13.40 -11.67
N SER A 52 -0.70 13.79 -12.78
CA SER A 52 -1.28 15.12 -12.94
C SER A 52 -2.60 15.04 -13.69
N CYS A 53 -3.51 15.98 -13.41
CA CYS A 53 -4.63 16.23 -14.30
C CYS A 53 -4.15 16.93 -15.58
N ALA A 54 -4.93 16.84 -16.66
CA ALA A 54 -4.71 17.65 -17.84
C ALA A 54 -4.76 19.16 -17.51
N ASN A 55 -4.15 20.00 -18.36
CA ASN A 55 -4.09 21.45 -18.16
C ASN A 55 -5.51 22.06 -18.03
N GLY A 56 -5.68 22.97 -17.07
CA GLY A 56 -6.97 23.63 -16.82
C GLY A 56 -7.91 22.84 -15.90
N CYS A 57 -7.40 21.84 -15.19
CA CYS A 57 -8.20 21.00 -14.29
C CYS A 57 -7.70 21.00 -12.86
N LEU A 58 -8.64 20.85 -11.93
CA LEU A 58 -8.38 20.60 -10.52
C LEU A 58 -8.40 19.12 -10.22
N MET A 59 -7.45 18.71 -9.38
CA MET A 59 -7.37 17.38 -8.81
C MET A 59 -8.20 17.34 -7.52
N ASN A 60 -9.21 16.48 -7.48
CA ASN A 60 -9.97 16.23 -6.26
C ASN A 60 -9.15 15.37 -5.29
N PRO A 61 -9.41 15.49 -3.97
CA PRO A 61 -8.72 14.68 -2.97
C PRO A 61 -8.90 13.18 -3.27
N PRO A 62 -7.81 12.40 -3.30
CA PRO A 62 -7.88 10.99 -3.64
C PRO A 62 -8.60 10.19 -2.56
N GLN A 63 -9.52 9.31 -2.97
CA GLN A 63 -10.09 8.31 -2.06
C GLN A 63 -9.15 7.11 -2.00
N THR A 64 -8.37 7.01 -0.93
CA THR A 64 -7.42 5.91 -0.72
C THR A 64 -8.04 4.82 0.15
N THR A 65 -8.15 3.62 -0.41
CA THR A 65 -8.64 2.43 0.29
C THR A 65 -7.49 1.43 0.43
N VAL A 66 -7.10 1.14 1.66
CA VAL A 66 -6.09 0.11 1.95
C VAL A 66 -6.79 -1.09 2.57
N ASN A 67 -6.71 -2.24 1.90
CA ASN A 67 -7.28 -3.48 2.43
C ASN A 67 -6.40 -3.99 3.59
N PRO A 68 -7.02 -4.53 4.65
CA PRO A 68 -6.29 -5.04 5.80
C PRO A 68 -5.30 -6.12 5.38
N ALA A 69 -4.07 -6.06 5.92
CA ALA A 69 -3.05 -7.02 5.53
C ALA A 69 -3.40 -8.44 5.99
N THR A 70 -3.26 -9.41 5.09
CA THR A 70 -3.26 -10.83 5.43
C THR A 70 -1.88 -11.21 5.94
N VAL A 71 -1.79 -11.88 7.09
CA VAL A 71 -0.50 -12.24 7.69
C VAL A 71 -0.40 -13.74 7.92
N THR A 72 0.63 -14.34 7.33
CA THR A 72 1.00 -15.75 7.55
C THR A 72 2.28 -15.81 8.37
N CYS A 73 2.36 -16.72 9.34
CA CYS A 73 3.54 -16.87 10.17
C CYS A 73 4.03 -18.32 10.14
N GLU A 74 5.34 -18.48 9.98
CA GLU A 74 6.02 -19.77 9.95
C GLU A 74 7.10 -19.81 11.03
N ARG A 75 7.25 -20.98 11.67
CA ARG A 75 8.39 -21.25 12.54
C ARG A 75 9.56 -21.74 11.68
N LYS A 76 10.72 -21.12 11.87
CA LYS A 76 11.99 -21.54 11.28
C LYS A 76 12.90 -22.02 12.39
N TRP A 77 13.35 -23.25 12.25
CA TRP A 77 14.30 -23.89 13.16
C TRP A 77 15.71 -23.55 12.70
N TYR A 78 16.50 -23.01 13.61
CA TYR A 78 17.94 -22.90 13.49
C TYR A 78 18.57 -23.87 14.49
N THR A 79 19.83 -24.24 14.26
CA THR A 79 20.54 -25.28 15.02
C THR A 79 20.48 -25.10 16.55
N PHE A 80 20.37 -23.86 17.03
CA PHE A 80 20.36 -23.54 18.47
C PHE A 80 19.17 -22.67 18.93
N TRP A 81 18.25 -22.27 18.04
CA TRP A 81 17.10 -21.44 18.41
C TRP A 81 15.96 -21.47 17.37
N ILE A 82 14.77 -21.05 17.79
CA ILE A 82 13.59 -20.95 16.92
C ILE A 82 13.33 -19.47 16.62
N VAL A 83 13.18 -19.14 15.34
CA VAL A 83 12.74 -17.82 14.90
C VAL A 83 11.40 -17.94 14.21
N ILE A 84 10.52 -16.97 14.44
CA ILE A 84 9.22 -16.89 13.79
C ILE A 84 9.30 -15.83 12.70
N LYS A 85 9.05 -16.24 11.45
CA LYS A 85 8.91 -15.34 10.32
C LYS A 85 7.43 -15.08 10.08
N CYS A 86 6.99 -13.83 10.14
CA CYS A 86 5.64 -13.43 9.73
C CYS A 86 5.72 -12.59 8.45
N THR A 87 4.87 -12.91 7.47
CA THR A 87 4.77 -12.23 6.18
C THR A 87 3.40 -11.60 6.08
N GLY A 88 3.34 -10.27 6.02
CA GLY A 88 2.13 -9.50 5.79
C GLY A 88 2.02 -9.09 4.33
N ARG A 89 0.85 -9.31 3.72
CA ARG A 89 0.53 -8.86 2.36
C ARG A 89 -0.70 -7.96 2.42
N SER A 90 -0.58 -6.76 1.89
CA SER A 90 -1.68 -5.80 1.77
C SER A 90 -1.83 -5.38 0.31
N THR A 91 -3.05 -5.06 -0.06
CA THR A 91 -3.42 -4.48 -1.35
C THR A 91 -4.18 -3.19 -1.07
N GLY A 92 -4.09 -2.22 -1.95
CA GLY A 92 -4.87 -1.00 -1.84
C GLY A 92 -5.05 -0.35 -3.19
N GLU A 93 -6.03 0.53 -3.23
CA GLU A 93 -6.39 1.29 -4.42
C GLU A 93 -6.63 2.73 -4.02
N SER A 94 -6.33 3.66 -4.92
CA SER A 94 -6.63 5.06 -4.72
C SER A 94 -7.16 5.67 -6.01
N THR A 95 -8.34 6.27 -5.94
CA THR A 95 -8.97 6.89 -7.10
C THR A 95 -8.81 8.40 -7.03
N VAL A 96 -8.27 8.97 -8.12
CA VAL A 96 -8.15 10.41 -8.34
C VAL A 96 -9.19 10.83 -9.37
N GLU A 97 -9.92 11.90 -9.09
CA GLU A 97 -10.81 12.54 -10.06
C GLU A 97 -10.23 13.89 -10.50
N CYS A 98 -10.30 14.16 -11.80
CA CYS A 98 -9.92 15.42 -12.42
C CYS A 98 -11.16 16.11 -12.99
N ARG A 99 -11.39 17.36 -12.59
CA ARG A 99 -12.53 18.18 -13.04
C ARG A 99 -12.06 19.47 -13.68
N VAL A 100 -12.80 19.95 -14.68
CA VAL A 100 -12.51 21.21 -15.39
C VAL A 100 -12.67 22.39 -14.41
N MET A 101 -11.72 23.34 -14.42
CA MET A 101 -11.87 24.61 -13.72
C MET A 101 -12.98 25.42 -14.40
N GLY A 102 -14.09 25.64 -13.69
CA GLY A 102 -15.14 26.58 -14.10
C GLY A 102 -14.79 28.02 -13.74
#